data_AF-A0A1I1TBM4-F1
#
_entry.id   AF-A0A1I1TBM4-F1
#
_cell.length_a   1.000
_cell.length_b   1.000
_cell.length_c   1.000
_cell.angle_alpha   90.00
_cell.angle_beta   90.00
_cell.angle_gamma   90.00
#
_symmetry.space_group_name_H-M   'P 1'
#
loop_
_entity.id
_entity.type
_entity.pdbx_description
1 polymer ?
#
loop_
_entity_poly.entity_id
_entity_poly.type
_entity_poly.pdbx_seq_one_letter_code
_entity_poly.pdbx_strand_id
1 'polypeptide(L)'
;MAPRSLVLLLALVACGGPGRGGKRDAEPPHARAGAPGGKLFDDASVESRTGGGSGSAEAPIPRCGPRDSYQYVAGEFRCPGGGNPFEGDAQAAAGARSGSLGPDARGHMVDVYEVPCPTGKVEVFVDMYGCPEMEAQLLRDRNLADPLELDVHFAAGRYDEVRTRCIALADAAEKRGNSDEASSLSIYHCGIFTPALLVRAGLSDQAVAAARQTCQSYPPVSARSGVRVEVLIGIVDAIARMWAADKVPAREGGDRLNALLPQLLRACAVDADTFMRAFEAAGGE
;
A
#
# COMPACT_ATOMS: atom_id res chain seq x y z
N MET A 1 34.12 7.27 2.04
CA MET A 1 34.04 6.04 1.22
C MET A 1 32.57 5.79 0.94
N ALA A 2 32.11 6.02 -0.29
CA ALA A 2 30.74 5.67 -0.66
C ALA A 2 30.60 4.13 -0.69
N PRO A 3 29.54 3.54 -0.13
CA PRO A 3 29.39 2.10 -0.08
C PRO A 3 29.22 1.55 -1.51
N ARG A 4 30.01 0.54 -1.87
CA ARG A 4 29.99 -0.14 -3.17
C ARG A 4 28.61 -0.69 -3.55
N SER A 5 27.71 -0.89 -2.58
CA SER A 5 26.37 -1.44 -2.79
C SER A 5 25.44 -0.54 -3.60
N LEU A 6 25.62 0.79 -3.58
CA LEU A 6 24.67 1.70 -4.23
C LEU A 6 24.94 1.93 -5.73
N VAL A 7 26.16 1.65 -6.19
CA VAL A 7 26.48 1.61 -7.63
C VAL A 7 25.85 0.38 -8.30
N LEU A 8 25.67 -0.71 -7.55
CA LEU A 8 24.96 -1.90 -8.01
C LEU A 8 23.46 -1.62 -8.23
N LEU A 9 22.88 -0.73 -7.40
CA LEU A 9 21.48 -0.31 -7.43
C LEU A 9 21.04 0.22 -8.81
N LEU A 10 21.88 1.05 -9.44
CA LEU A 10 21.59 1.61 -10.78
C LEU A 10 21.94 0.66 -11.92
N ALA A 11 22.91 -0.23 -11.72
CA ALA A 11 23.25 -1.24 -12.73
C ALA A 11 22.13 -2.28 -12.87
N LEU A 12 21.47 -2.67 -11.78
CA LEU A 12 20.35 -3.61 -11.80
C LEU A 12 19.10 -2.98 -12.45
N VAL A 13 18.75 -1.74 -12.10
CA VAL A 13 17.61 -1.02 -12.70
C VAL A 13 17.82 -0.71 -14.18
N ALA A 14 19.06 -0.41 -14.62
CA ALA A 14 19.35 -0.09 -16.02
C ALA A 14 19.44 -1.31 -16.95
N CYS A 15 19.61 -2.53 -16.41
CA CYS A 15 19.77 -3.75 -17.22
C CYS A 15 18.49 -4.60 -17.36
N GLY A 16 17.42 -4.30 -16.62
CA GLY A 16 16.12 -5.00 -16.67
C GLY A 16 15.16 -4.55 -17.79
N GLY A 17 15.66 -4.16 -18.97
CA GLY A 17 14.82 -3.80 -20.11
C GLY A 17 14.26 -5.02 -20.86
N PRO A 18 13.00 -5.00 -21.36
CA PRO A 18 12.36 -6.17 -21.96
C PRO A 18 13.04 -6.55 -23.28
N GLY A 19 13.56 -7.77 -23.32
CA GLY A 19 14.11 -8.37 -24.54
C GLY A 19 13.05 -8.46 -25.64
N ARG A 20 13.31 -7.76 -26.76
CA ARG A 20 12.67 -8.02 -28.04
C ARG A 20 13.20 -9.34 -28.61
N GLY A 21 12.28 -10.26 -28.95
CA GLY A 21 12.43 -11.14 -30.11
C GLY A 21 12.31 -12.64 -29.87
N GLY A 22 11.13 -13.19 -30.14
CA GLY A 22 10.94 -14.64 -30.29
C GLY A 22 9.53 -15.00 -30.69
N LYS A 23 9.18 -14.86 -31.98
CA LYS A 23 8.00 -15.55 -32.55
C LYS A 23 8.20 -17.05 -32.41
N ARG A 24 7.38 -17.71 -31.60
CA ARG A 24 7.04 -19.13 -31.76
C ARG A 24 5.57 -19.31 -31.44
N ASP A 25 4.84 -19.74 -32.44
CA ASP A 25 3.47 -20.23 -32.33
C ASP A 25 3.49 -21.49 -31.46
N ALA A 26 2.84 -21.43 -30.29
CA ALA A 26 2.58 -22.60 -29.46
C ALA A 26 1.20 -22.44 -28.82
N GLU A 27 0.29 -23.23 -29.35
CA GLU A 27 -1.09 -23.46 -28.93
C GLU A 27 -1.17 -23.89 -27.45
N PRO A 28 -2.03 -23.29 -26.61
CA PRO A 28 -2.18 -23.73 -25.23
C PRO A 28 -3.02 -25.01 -25.17
N PRO A 29 -2.60 -26.04 -24.39
CA PRO A 29 -3.38 -27.26 -24.24
C PRO A 29 -4.63 -26.99 -23.39
N HIS A 30 -5.78 -27.33 -23.97
CA HIS A 30 -7.05 -27.49 -23.27
C HIS A 30 -6.92 -28.55 -22.15
N ALA A 31 -6.93 -28.09 -20.89
CA ALA A 31 -7.18 -28.97 -19.75
C ALA A 31 -8.70 -29.20 -19.62
N ARG A 32 -9.07 -30.46 -19.79
CA ARG A 32 -10.44 -30.97 -19.85
C ARG A 32 -11.16 -30.86 -18.50
N ALA A 33 -12.43 -30.49 -18.61
CA ALA A 33 -13.45 -30.68 -17.59
C ALA A 33 -13.68 -32.17 -17.29
N GLY A 34 -13.86 -32.49 -16.01
CA GLY A 34 -14.37 -33.75 -15.49
C GLY A 34 -14.98 -33.54 -14.11
N ALA A 35 -16.31 -33.41 -14.07
CA ALA A 35 -17.13 -33.40 -12.84
C ALA A 35 -17.26 -34.84 -12.25
N PRO A 36 -17.76 -35.10 -11.02
CA PRO A 36 -19.16 -34.77 -10.67
C PRO A 36 -19.46 -34.37 -9.20
N GLY A 37 -20.53 -33.60 -9.05
CA GLY A 37 -21.60 -33.81 -8.07
C GLY A 37 -21.27 -34.06 -6.60
N GLY A 38 -21.51 -33.04 -5.77
CA GLY A 38 -21.73 -33.19 -4.34
C GLY A 38 -22.48 -31.98 -3.80
N LYS A 39 -23.79 -32.11 -3.63
CA LYS A 39 -24.61 -31.17 -2.86
C LYS A 39 -24.06 -31.10 -1.44
N LEU A 40 -23.85 -29.90 -0.92
CA LEU A 40 -24.13 -29.55 0.47
C LEU A 40 -24.18 -28.02 0.55
N PHE A 41 -25.35 -27.48 0.24
CA PHE A 41 -25.76 -26.22 0.85
C PHE A 41 -26.10 -26.57 2.29
N ASP A 42 -25.10 -26.58 3.16
CA ASP A 42 -25.31 -26.54 4.59
C ASP A 42 -24.91 -25.15 5.07
N ASP A 43 -25.93 -24.42 5.49
CA ASP A 43 -25.93 -23.32 6.44
C ASP A 43 -24.55 -22.89 6.94
N ALA A 44 -23.94 -21.92 6.26
CA ALA A 44 -23.07 -20.95 6.91
C ALA A 44 -23.95 -20.12 7.84
N SER A 45 -24.22 -20.79 8.94
CA SER A 45 -24.96 -20.35 10.09
C SER A 45 -24.34 -19.06 10.57
N VAL A 46 -25.24 -18.15 10.92
CA VAL A 46 -25.08 -17.11 11.92
C VAL A 46 -24.40 -17.73 13.16
N GLU A 47 -23.08 -17.88 13.13
CA GLU A 47 -22.28 -18.26 14.29
C GLU A 47 -21.46 -17.05 14.73
N SER A 48 -21.89 -16.52 15.87
CA SER A 48 -21.10 -15.71 16.80
C SER A 48 -20.77 -14.28 16.38
N ARG A 49 -21.80 -13.42 16.37
CA ARG A 49 -21.68 -12.03 16.87
C ARG A 49 -21.55 -11.99 18.40
N THR A 50 -20.82 -12.94 18.99
CA THR A 50 -20.60 -13.05 20.43
C THR A 50 -19.10 -12.95 20.73
N GLY A 51 -18.69 -11.74 21.10
CA GLY A 51 -17.32 -11.37 21.46
C GLY A 51 -16.62 -10.56 20.38
N GLY A 52 -16.49 -9.24 20.57
CA GLY A 52 -15.67 -8.41 19.69
C GLY A 52 -14.19 -8.81 19.81
N GLY A 53 -13.74 -9.68 18.91
CA GLY A 53 -12.37 -10.17 18.83
C GLY A 53 -11.43 -9.18 18.13
N SER A 54 -10.16 -9.54 18.05
CA SER A 54 -9.13 -8.74 17.38
C SER A 54 -8.96 -9.04 15.88
N GLY A 55 -9.44 -10.19 15.40
CA GLY A 55 -9.12 -10.68 14.05
C GLY A 55 -7.63 -11.05 13.89
N SER A 56 -7.22 -11.35 12.67
CA SER A 56 -5.81 -11.46 12.25
C SER A 56 -5.59 -10.77 10.90
N ALA A 57 -4.33 -10.66 10.45
CA ALA A 57 -4.03 -10.10 9.13
C ALA A 57 -4.64 -10.94 7.99
N GLU A 58 -4.66 -12.28 8.15
CA GLU A 58 -5.20 -13.23 7.17
C GLU A 58 -6.72 -13.41 7.28
N ALA A 59 -7.28 -13.12 8.45
CA ALA A 59 -8.72 -13.18 8.74
C ALA A 59 -9.16 -11.90 9.48
N PRO A 60 -9.14 -10.75 8.78
CA PRO A 60 -9.53 -9.47 9.37
C PRO A 60 -11.04 -9.42 9.60
N ILE A 61 -11.47 -8.55 10.52
CA ILE A 61 -12.88 -8.39 10.85
C ILE A 61 -13.55 -7.57 9.75
N PRO A 62 -14.56 -8.11 9.05
CA PRO A 62 -15.21 -7.40 7.96
C PRO A 62 -16.12 -6.28 8.50
N ARG A 63 -15.91 -5.05 8.04
CA ARG A 63 -16.67 -3.83 8.39
C ARG A 63 -17.07 -3.06 7.13
N CYS A 64 -18.00 -2.14 7.29
CA CYS A 64 -18.63 -1.35 6.23
C CYS A 64 -18.00 0.06 6.16
N GLY A 65 -16.70 0.13 5.89
CA GLY A 65 -15.95 1.39 5.82
C GLY A 65 -15.44 1.92 7.17
N PRO A 66 -14.76 3.09 7.19
CA PRO A 66 -14.07 3.57 8.38
C PRO A 66 -14.97 3.93 9.54
N ARG A 67 -16.09 4.59 9.29
CA ARG A 67 -17.01 4.97 10.39
C ARG A 67 -17.48 3.75 11.16
N ASP A 68 -17.86 2.69 10.44
CA ASP A 68 -18.26 1.42 11.02
C ASP A 68 -17.09 0.73 11.73
N SER A 69 -15.88 0.82 11.17
CA SER A 69 -14.65 0.30 11.79
C SER A 69 -14.33 1.01 13.11
N TYR A 70 -14.46 2.33 13.18
CA TYR A 70 -14.25 3.11 14.40
C TYR A 70 -15.29 2.76 15.47
N GLN A 71 -16.56 2.59 15.07
CA GLN A 71 -17.63 2.19 15.97
C GLN A 71 -17.39 0.78 16.52
N TYR A 72 -16.90 -0.15 15.70
CA TYR A 72 -16.50 -1.46 16.16
C TYR A 72 -15.42 -1.40 17.24
N VAL A 73 -14.32 -0.71 16.93
CA VAL A 73 -13.16 -0.61 17.82
C VAL A 73 -13.54 0.12 19.11
N ALA A 74 -14.41 1.14 19.04
CA ALA A 74 -14.85 1.90 20.20
C ALA A 74 -15.88 1.19 21.08
N GLY A 75 -16.82 0.46 20.46
CA GLY A 75 -18.04 0.00 21.14
C GLY A 75 -18.17 -1.52 21.26
N GLU A 76 -17.67 -2.27 20.28
CA GLU A 76 -17.89 -3.72 20.16
C GLU A 76 -16.66 -4.55 20.57
N PHE A 77 -15.46 -4.13 20.19
CA PHE A 77 -14.21 -4.79 20.57
C PHE A 77 -14.09 -4.92 22.10
N ARG A 78 -13.56 -6.05 22.58
CA ARG A 78 -13.29 -6.26 24.00
C ARG A 78 -11.86 -6.73 24.21
N CYS A 79 -11.18 -6.08 25.16
CA CYS A 79 -9.84 -6.47 25.57
C CYS A 79 -9.82 -7.88 26.18
N PRO A 80 -8.68 -8.59 26.13
CA PRO A 80 -8.46 -9.77 26.95
C PRO A 80 -8.67 -9.42 28.42
N GLY A 81 -9.59 -10.11 29.10
CA GLY A 81 -10.01 -9.76 30.48
C GLY A 81 -11.23 -8.83 30.57
N GLY A 82 -11.78 -8.41 29.43
CA GLY A 82 -12.99 -7.59 29.35
C GLY A 82 -12.74 -6.09 29.26
N GLY A 83 -13.83 -5.35 29.05
CA GLY A 83 -13.80 -3.89 28.87
C GLY A 83 -13.39 -3.44 27.47
N ASN A 84 -13.53 -2.14 27.23
CA ASN A 84 -13.07 -1.45 26.03
C ASN A 84 -12.51 -0.09 26.46
N PRO A 85 -11.24 0.24 26.16
CA PRO A 85 -10.59 1.45 26.66
C PRO A 85 -11.14 2.74 26.05
N PHE A 86 -11.93 2.66 24.98
CA PHE A 86 -12.52 3.83 24.33
C PHE A 86 -13.96 4.09 24.77
N GLU A 87 -14.63 3.16 25.46
CA GLU A 87 -15.97 3.35 26.04
C GLU A 87 -17.03 3.89 25.05
N GLY A 88 -16.93 3.53 23.76
CA GLY A 88 -17.82 4.01 22.70
C GLY A 88 -17.38 5.31 22.00
N ASP A 89 -16.26 5.91 22.41
CA ASP A 89 -15.66 7.07 21.74
C ASP A 89 -15.01 6.67 20.40
N ALA A 90 -15.77 6.86 19.32
CA ALA A 90 -15.32 6.57 17.96
C ALA A 90 -14.15 7.47 17.52
N GLN A 91 -14.03 8.69 18.05
CA GLN A 91 -12.92 9.58 17.71
C GLN A 91 -11.62 9.11 18.37
N ALA A 92 -11.68 8.68 19.63
CA ALA A 92 -10.54 8.06 20.30
C ALA A 92 -10.12 6.76 19.60
N ALA A 93 -11.08 5.92 19.19
CA ALA A 93 -10.81 4.71 18.43
C ALA A 93 -10.19 4.99 17.04
N ALA A 94 -10.66 6.02 16.33
CA ALA A 94 -10.04 6.47 15.08
C ALA A 94 -8.57 6.87 15.30
N GLY A 95 -8.27 7.54 16.42
CA GLY A 95 -6.90 7.90 16.82
C GLY A 95 -6.00 6.70 17.16
N ALA A 96 -6.57 5.51 17.41
CA ALA A 96 -5.81 4.28 17.63
C ALA A 96 -5.44 3.54 16.33
N ARG A 97 -5.95 4.01 15.18
CA ARG A 97 -5.58 3.47 13.86
C ARG A 97 -4.09 3.67 13.63
N SER A 98 -3.37 2.58 13.50
CA SER A 98 -1.92 2.56 13.24
C SER A 98 -1.61 2.65 11.75
N GLY A 99 -2.56 2.31 10.88
CA GLY A 99 -2.47 2.40 9.42
C GLY A 99 -3.00 1.13 8.75
N SER A 100 -2.66 0.92 7.48
CA SER A 100 -3.02 -0.31 6.74
C SER A 100 -1.84 -1.25 6.51
N LEU A 101 -2.08 -2.57 6.50
CA LEU A 101 -1.12 -3.60 6.05
C LEU A 101 -1.01 -3.71 4.53
N GLY A 102 -1.71 -2.87 3.77
CA GLY A 102 -1.76 -3.01 2.32
C GLY A 102 -2.91 -3.92 1.87
N PRO A 103 -3.01 -4.15 0.55
CA PRO A 103 -4.08 -4.93 -0.04
C PRO A 103 -3.86 -6.43 0.17
N ASP A 104 -4.93 -7.15 0.53
CA ASP A 104 -4.96 -8.62 0.51
C ASP A 104 -5.07 -9.17 -0.93
N ALA A 105 -5.21 -10.49 -1.08
CA ALA A 105 -5.36 -11.14 -2.38
C ALA A 105 -6.62 -10.70 -3.18
N ARG A 106 -7.62 -10.11 -2.50
CA ARG A 106 -8.84 -9.54 -3.12
C ARG A 106 -8.63 -8.06 -3.46
N GLY A 107 -7.56 -7.45 -2.99
CA GLY A 107 -7.30 -6.02 -3.09
C GLY A 107 -7.90 -5.22 -1.94
N HIS A 108 -8.41 -5.88 -0.90
CA HIS A 108 -9.00 -5.23 0.26
C HIS A 108 -7.89 -4.73 1.17
N MET A 109 -7.96 -3.46 1.56
CA MET A 109 -6.97 -2.89 2.46
C MET A 109 -7.33 -3.26 3.89
N VAL A 110 -6.37 -3.89 4.60
CA VAL A 110 -6.56 -4.30 5.99
C VAL A 110 -5.99 -3.23 6.90
N ASP A 111 -6.83 -2.65 7.74
CA ASP A 111 -6.43 -1.66 8.73
C ASP A 111 -6.05 -2.31 10.06
N VAL A 112 -5.09 -1.69 10.75
CA VAL A 112 -4.63 -2.11 12.08
C VAL A 112 -4.90 -1.01 13.08
N TYR A 113 -5.52 -1.37 14.21
CA TYR A 113 -5.71 -0.50 15.36
C TYR A 113 -4.88 -1.02 16.54
N GLU A 114 -4.11 -0.14 17.19
CA GLU A 114 -3.39 -0.47 18.42
C GLU A 114 -4.22 -0.05 19.63
N VAL A 115 -5.01 -0.99 20.16
CA VAL A 115 -5.92 -0.74 21.28
C VAL A 115 -5.18 -0.88 22.62
N PRO A 116 -5.17 0.14 23.49
CA PRO A 116 -4.42 0.13 24.75
C PRO A 116 -5.17 -0.65 25.84
N CYS A 117 -5.21 -1.98 25.73
CA CYS A 117 -5.84 -2.83 26.74
C CYS A 117 -5.05 -2.84 28.07
N PRO A 118 -5.71 -3.14 29.22
CA PRO A 118 -5.03 -3.22 30.51
C PRO A 118 -3.88 -4.25 30.56
N THR A 119 -3.98 -5.30 29.74
CA THR A 119 -2.97 -6.36 29.61
C THR A 119 -1.81 -5.98 28.67
N GLY A 120 -1.87 -4.81 28.03
CA GLY A 120 -0.94 -4.36 27.01
C GLY A 120 -1.66 -3.98 25.73
N LYS A 121 -0.92 -3.45 24.75
CA LYS A 121 -1.47 -3.12 23.44
C LYS A 121 -1.96 -4.37 22.73
N VAL A 122 -3.16 -4.31 22.15
CA VAL A 122 -3.75 -5.36 21.31
C VAL A 122 -3.97 -4.78 19.92
N GLU A 123 -3.49 -5.49 18.90
CA GLU A 123 -3.76 -5.15 17.51
C GLU A 123 -5.13 -5.68 17.10
N VAL A 124 -5.94 -4.83 16.45
CA VAL A 124 -7.22 -5.22 15.87
C VAL A 124 -7.16 -5.01 14.36
N PHE A 125 -7.42 -6.07 13.61
CA PHE A 125 -7.33 -6.10 12.15
C PHE A 125 -8.73 -6.00 11.53
N VAL A 126 -8.94 -5.01 10.68
CA VAL A 126 -10.25 -4.69 10.11
C VAL A 126 -10.16 -4.61 8.58
N ASP A 127 -11.06 -5.31 7.91
CA ASP A 127 -11.29 -5.19 6.46
C ASP A 127 -12.46 -4.23 6.25
N MET A 128 -12.18 -3.04 5.72
CA MET A 128 -13.18 -1.98 5.53
C MET A 128 -14.13 -2.24 4.35
N TYR A 129 -13.88 -3.29 3.58
CA TYR A 129 -14.61 -3.66 2.37
C TYR A 129 -15.43 -4.93 2.59
N GLY A 130 -15.82 -5.19 3.84
CA GLY A 130 -16.59 -6.37 4.22
C GLY A 130 -18.03 -6.39 3.73
N CYS A 131 -18.56 -5.27 3.20
CA CYS A 131 -19.92 -5.18 2.69
C CYS A 131 -20.00 -4.87 1.18
N PRO A 132 -21.11 -5.27 0.51
CA PRO A 132 -21.24 -5.12 -0.95
C PRO A 132 -21.09 -3.69 -1.45
N GLU A 133 -21.55 -2.70 -0.67
CA GLU A 133 -21.48 -1.29 -1.04
C GLU A 133 -20.03 -0.79 -1.08
N MET A 134 -19.24 -1.19 -0.09
CA MET A 134 -17.81 -0.84 -0.01
C MET A 134 -16.99 -1.62 -1.03
N GLU A 135 -17.29 -2.89 -1.26
CA GLU A 135 -16.66 -3.67 -2.33
C GLU A 135 -16.93 -3.05 -3.72
N ALA A 136 -18.18 -2.66 -4.00
CA ALA A 136 -18.53 -1.95 -5.23
C ALA A 136 -17.81 -0.59 -5.33
N GLN A 137 -17.59 0.10 -4.21
CA GLN A 137 -16.81 1.33 -4.16
C GLN A 137 -15.32 1.07 -4.49
N LEU A 138 -14.72 0.03 -3.92
CA LEU A 138 -13.35 -0.39 -4.22
C LEU A 138 -13.18 -0.68 -5.71
N LEU A 139 -14.12 -1.40 -6.33
CA LEU A 139 -14.09 -1.69 -7.76
C LEU A 139 -14.17 -0.42 -8.62
N ARG A 140 -15.02 0.55 -8.24
CA ARG A 140 -15.07 1.86 -8.92
C ARG A 140 -13.74 2.60 -8.81
N ASP A 141 -13.16 2.63 -7.62
CA ASP A 141 -11.90 3.33 -7.39
C ASP A 141 -10.73 2.63 -8.09
N ARG A 142 -10.70 1.29 -8.14
CA ARG A 142 -9.75 0.51 -8.94
C ARG A 142 -9.86 0.83 -10.42
N ASN A 143 -11.07 0.96 -10.96
CA ASN A 143 -11.26 1.30 -12.36
C ASN A 143 -10.85 2.76 -12.66
N LEU A 144 -11.05 3.69 -11.73
CA LEU A 144 -10.62 5.08 -11.86
C LEU A 144 -9.10 5.23 -11.75
N ALA A 145 -8.49 4.45 -10.86
CA ALA A 145 -7.08 4.52 -10.54
C ALA A 145 -6.23 3.47 -11.27
N ASP A 146 -6.79 2.74 -12.25
CA ASP A 146 -6.26 1.47 -12.81
C ASP A 146 -4.74 1.39 -12.62
N PRO A 147 -4.29 0.68 -11.58
CA PRO A 147 -2.88 0.68 -11.18
C PRO A 147 -1.94 0.23 -12.29
N LEU A 148 -2.40 -0.71 -13.11
CA LEU A 148 -1.68 -1.19 -14.27
C LEU A 148 -1.57 -0.09 -15.31
N GLU A 149 -2.63 0.68 -15.51
CA GLU A 149 -2.59 1.83 -16.40
C GLU A 149 -1.62 2.89 -15.89
N LEU A 150 -1.66 3.27 -14.60
CA LEU A 150 -0.73 4.25 -14.03
C LEU A 150 0.73 3.82 -14.21
N ASP A 151 1.07 2.56 -13.94
CA ASP A 151 2.42 2.04 -14.16
C ASP A 151 2.79 2.02 -15.65
N VAL A 152 1.88 1.61 -16.53
CA VAL A 152 2.08 1.65 -17.99
C VAL A 152 2.28 3.09 -18.49
N HIS A 153 1.51 4.06 -18.00
CA HIS A 153 1.69 5.48 -18.33
C HIS A 153 3.04 5.98 -17.84
N PHE A 154 3.41 5.65 -16.60
CA PHE A 154 4.68 6.05 -16.00
C PHE A 154 5.88 5.46 -16.74
N ALA A 155 5.85 4.16 -17.04
CA ALA A 155 6.88 3.46 -17.81
C ALA A 155 6.99 3.96 -19.25
N ALA A 156 5.88 4.42 -19.84
CA ALA A 156 5.86 5.06 -21.16
C ALA A 156 6.33 6.53 -21.14
N GLY A 157 6.74 7.08 -20.00
CA GLY A 157 7.16 8.47 -19.86
C GLY A 157 6.01 9.49 -19.91
N ARG A 158 4.75 9.04 -19.78
CA ARG A 158 3.53 9.88 -19.81
C ARG A 158 3.25 10.50 -18.43
N TYR A 159 4.24 11.19 -17.89
CA TYR A 159 4.24 11.70 -16.52
C TYR A 159 3.14 12.72 -16.22
N ASP A 160 2.81 13.59 -17.19
CA ASP A 160 1.74 14.56 -17.02
C ASP A 160 0.35 13.90 -16.95
N GLU A 161 0.17 12.78 -17.65
CA GLU A 161 -1.06 11.98 -17.57
C GLU A 161 -1.18 11.31 -16.20
N VAL A 162 -0.09 10.71 -15.70
CA VAL A 162 -0.03 10.15 -14.33
C VAL A 162 -0.35 11.22 -13.30
N ARG A 163 0.29 12.40 -13.40
CA ARG A 163 0.05 13.52 -12.49
C ARG A 163 -1.41 13.97 -12.51
N THR A 164 -1.97 14.16 -13.70
CA THR A 164 -3.36 14.61 -13.89
C THR A 164 -4.34 13.63 -13.25
N ARG A 165 -4.12 12.32 -13.45
CA ARG A 165 -4.93 11.27 -12.83
C ARG A 165 -4.83 11.28 -11.31
N CYS A 166 -3.61 11.41 -10.76
CA CYS A 166 -3.44 11.46 -9.31
C CYS A 166 -4.10 12.69 -8.66
N ILE A 167 -4.06 13.85 -9.32
CA ILE A 167 -4.80 15.04 -8.88
C ILE A 167 -6.31 14.78 -8.94
N ALA A 168 -6.82 14.22 -10.05
CA ALA A 168 -8.24 13.94 -10.19
C ALA A 168 -8.76 12.93 -9.14
N LEU A 169 -7.94 11.95 -8.75
CA LEU A 169 -8.26 11.01 -7.68
C LEU A 169 -8.31 11.70 -6.31
N ALA A 170 -7.35 12.57 -6.01
CA ALA A 170 -7.34 13.34 -4.77
C ALA A 170 -8.56 14.27 -4.68
N ASP A 171 -8.87 15.01 -5.74
CA ASP A 171 -10.05 15.89 -5.83
C ASP A 171 -11.36 15.09 -5.69
N ALA A 172 -11.44 13.90 -6.27
CA ALA A 172 -12.61 13.04 -6.18
C ALA A 172 -12.83 12.51 -4.76
N ALA A 173 -11.76 12.21 -4.03
CA ALA A 173 -11.82 11.82 -2.62
C ALA A 173 -12.31 12.97 -1.73
N GLU A 174 -11.76 14.18 -1.93
CA GLU A 174 -12.14 15.37 -1.17
C GLU A 174 -13.62 15.71 -1.36
N LYS A 175 -14.11 15.73 -2.61
CA LYS A 175 -15.52 16.03 -2.94
C LYS A 175 -16.54 15.09 -2.30
N ARG A 176 -16.13 13.87 -1.95
CA ARG A 176 -16.99 12.88 -1.28
C ARG A 176 -17.12 13.13 0.24
N GLY A 177 -16.47 14.17 0.79
CA GLY A 177 -16.41 14.39 2.24
C GLY A 177 -15.54 13.36 2.95
N ASN A 178 -14.65 12.76 2.18
CA ASN A 178 -13.91 11.54 2.49
C ASN A 178 -12.41 11.84 2.42
N SER A 179 -11.96 12.97 2.98
CA SER A 179 -10.54 13.32 3.02
C SER A 179 -9.69 12.26 3.74
N ASP A 180 -10.28 11.61 4.75
CA ASP A 180 -9.68 10.51 5.50
C ASP A 180 -9.87 9.15 4.79
N GLU A 181 -10.66 9.15 3.71
CA GLU A 181 -11.17 8.02 2.93
C GLU A 181 -10.72 8.07 1.46
N ALA A 182 -9.73 8.90 1.11
CA ALA A 182 -9.07 8.76 -0.18
C ALA A 182 -8.67 7.30 -0.31
N SER A 183 -9.23 6.61 -1.31
CA SER A 183 -9.20 5.14 -1.35
C SER A 183 -7.76 4.73 -1.09
N SER A 184 -7.56 3.87 -0.12
CA SER A 184 -6.23 3.46 0.34
C SER A 184 -5.38 2.91 -0.82
N LEU A 185 -6.05 2.46 -1.90
CA LEU A 185 -5.48 2.15 -3.21
C LEU A 185 -4.95 3.38 -3.98
N SER A 186 -5.70 4.48 -4.04
CA SER A 186 -5.22 5.74 -4.63
C SER A 186 -4.03 6.31 -3.85
N ILE A 187 -4.06 6.24 -2.52
CA ILE A 187 -2.92 6.62 -1.66
C ILE A 187 -1.71 5.74 -1.97
N TYR A 188 -1.92 4.44 -2.14
CA TYR A 188 -0.83 3.50 -2.45
C TYR A 188 -0.17 3.80 -3.80
N HIS A 189 -0.95 3.89 -4.89
CA HIS A 189 -0.37 4.07 -6.23
C HIS A 189 0.10 5.51 -6.49
N CYS A 190 -0.72 6.51 -6.18
CA CYS A 190 -0.30 7.90 -6.37
C CYS A 190 0.74 8.34 -5.34
N GLY A 191 0.77 7.72 -4.15
CA GLY A 191 1.80 7.97 -3.16
C GLY A 191 3.20 7.51 -3.59
N ILE A 192 3.30 6.51 -4.47
CA ILE A 192 4.56 6.09 -5.08
C ILE A 192 5.01 7.07 -6.17
N PHE A 193 4.12 7.44 -7.08
CA PHE A 193 4.49 8.25 -8.25
C PHE A 193 4.63 9.75 -7.94
N THR A 194 3.87 10.29 -6.98
CA THR A 194 3.87 11.73 -6.67
C THR A 194 5.25 12.24 -6.23
N PRO A 195 5.97 11.59 -5.30
CA PRO A 195 7.33 11.99 -4.96
C PRO A 195 8.27 11.98 -6.17
N ALA A 196 8.19 10.97 -7.04
CA ALA A 196 9.00 10.90 -8.25
C ALA A 196 8.74 12.09 -9.19
N LEU A 197 7.46 12.39 -9.45
CA LEU A 197 7.06 13.52 -10.30
C LEU A 197 7.53 14.87 -9.72
N LEU A 198 7.51 15.03 -8.40
CA LEU A 198 8.02 16.23 -7.71
C LEU A 198 9.55 16.34 -7.81
N VAL A 199 10.28 15.24 -7.67
CA VAL A 199 11.73 15.19 -7.91
C VAL A 199 12.05 15.62 -9.34
N ARG A 200 11.30 15.13 -10.33
CA ARG A 200 11.45 15.53 -11.73
C ARG A 200 11.32 17.03 -11.94
N ALA A 201 10.34 17.63 -11.26
CA ALA A 201 10.07 19.06 -11.30
C ALA A 201 11.10 19.92 -10.52
N GLY A 202 12.12 19.30 -9.91
CA GLY A 202 13.11 19.99 -9.08
C GLY A 202 12.60 20.36 -7.68
N LEU A 203 11.45 19.82 -7.26
CA LEU A 203 10.78 20.14 -6.00
C LEU A 203 11.10 19.09 -4.92
N SER A 204 12.38 18.90 -4.62
CA SER A 204 12.84 17.81 -3.73
C SER A 204 12.24 17.87 -2.33
N ASP A 205 12.11 19.06 -1.74
CA ASP A 205 11.52 19.21 -0.39
C ASP A 205 10.04 18.80 -0.38
N GLN A 206 9.30 19.15 -1.43
CA GLN A 206 7.90 18.73 -1.59
C GLN A 206 7.80 17.22 -1.83
N ALA A 207 8.75 16.64 -2.57
CA ALA A 207 8.81 15.19 -2.76
C ALA A 207 9.02 14.45 -1.43
N VAL A 208 9.91 14.95 -0.56
CA VAL A 208 10.14 14.39 0.78
C VAL A 208 8.90 14.55 1.66
N ALA A 209 8.19 15.68 1.58
CA ALA A 209 6.93 15.88 2.29
C ALA A 209 5.82 14.93 1.82
N ALA A 210 5.68 14.76 0.50
CA ALA A 210 4.73 13.81 -0.08
C ALA A 210 5.04 12.36 0.33
N ALA A 211 6.31 11.96 0.26
CA ALA A 211 6.76 10.63 0.71
C ALA A 211 6.46 10.42 2.20
N ARG A 212 6.66 11.44 3.05
CA ARG A 212 6.27 11.39 4.47
C ARG A 212 4.79 11.13 4.63
N GLN A 213 3.95 11.89 3.94
CA GLN A 213 2.50 11.76 4.01
C GLN A 213 2.05 10.34 3.62
N THR A 214 2.58 9.81 2.52
CA THR A 214 2.29 8.45 2.06
C THR A 214 2.79 7.40 3.05
N CYS A 215 4.04 7.47 3.51
CA CYS A 215 4.57 6.47 4.43
C CYS A 215 3.86 6.50 5.80
N GLN A 216 3.43 7.67 6.28
CA GLN A 216 2.75 7.81 7.56
C GLN A 216 1.29 7.32 7.55
N SER A 217 0.69 7.03 6.38
CA SER A 217 -0.60 6.35 6.32
C SER A 217 -0.51 4.83 6.59
N TYR A 218 0.71 4.29 6.68
CA TYR A 218 0.97 2.88 7.00
C TYR A 218 1.55 2.73 8.41
N PRO A 219 1.40 1.57 9.08
CA PRO A 219 1.97 1.31 10.39
C PRO A 219 3.49 1.46 10.41
N PRO A 220 4.09 1.83 11.54
CA PRO A 220 5.54 1.79 11.71
C PRO A 220 6.13 0.43 11.31
N VAL A 221 7.35 0.45 10.78
CA VAL A 221 8.06 -0.79 10.42
C VAL A 221 8.18 -1.68 11.64
N SER A 222 7.75 -2.92 11.50
CA SER A 222 7.80 -3.94 12.55
C SER A 222 8.00 -5.32 11.94
N ALA A 223 8.13 -6.35 12.78
CA ALA A 223 8.13 -7.73 12.31
C ALA A 223 6.83 -8.14 11.59
N ARG A 224 5.76 -7.34 11.71
CA ARG A 224 4.41 -7.63 11.18
C ARG A 224 4.01 -6.74 10.01
N SER A 225 4.69 -5.61 9.81
CA SER A 225 4.41 -4.70 8.70
C SER A 225 5.70 -4.19 8.08
N GLY A 226 5.94 -4.65 6.84
CA GLY A 226 7.00 -4.16 5.96
C GLY A 226 6.55 -3.06 5.01
N VAL A 227 5.28 -2.65 5.06
CA VAL A 227 4.64 -1.83 4.00
C VAL A 227 5.33 -0.48 3.79
N ARG A 228 5.79 0.19 4.86
CA ARG A 228 6.56 1.44 4.71
C ARG A 228 7.85 1.23 3.92
N VAL A 229 8.47 0.06 4.07
CA VAL A 229 9.69 -0.31 3.32
C VAL A 229 9.33 -0.56 1.87
N GLU A 230 8.27 -1.30 1.59
CA GLU A 230 7.78 -1.58 0.23
C GLU A 230 7.41 -0.29 -0.52
N VAL A 231 6.65 0.60 0.13
CA VAL A 231 6.30 1.92 -0.42
C VAL A 231 7.55 2.75 -0.70
N LEU A 232 8.52 2.77 0.23
CA LEU A 232 9.78 3.49 0.03
C LEU A 232 10.59 2.90 -1.13
N ILE A 233 10.64 1.57 -1.27
CA ILE A 233 11.26 0.89 -2.42
C ILE A 233 10.56 1.33 -3.71
N GLY A 234 9.22 1.32 -3.74
CA GLY A 234 8.44 1.78 -4.89
C GLY A 234 8.74 3.24 -5.26
N ILE A 235 8.83 4.15 -4.28
CA ILE A 235 9.20 5.56 -4.51
C ILE A 235 10.59 5.67 -5.13
N VAL A 236 11.58 4.96 -4.56
CA VAL A 236 12.97 4.98 -5.04
C VAL A 236 13.08 4.40 -6.46
N ASP A 237 12.40 3.28 -6.73
CA ASP A 237 12.33 2.66 -8.05
C ASP A 237 11.66 3.59 -9.07
N ALA A 238 10.54 4.22 -8.72
CA ALA A 238 9.87 5.18 -9.60
C ALA A 238 10.78 6.37 -9.96
N ILE A 239 11.53 6.91 -8.99
CA ILE A 239 12.53 7.96 -9.24
C ILE A 239 13.62 7.46 -10.20
N ALA A 240 14.16 6.27 -9.96
CA ALA A 240 15.24 5.70 -10.77
C ALA A 240 14.79 5.43 -12.22
N ARG A 241 13.63 4.80 -12.43
CA ARG A 241 13.05 4.55 -13.76
C ARG A 241 12.77 5.84 -14.51
N MET A 242 12.24 6.84 -13.81
CA MET A 242 11.97 8.15 -14.39
C MET A 242 13.24 8.85 -14.86
N TRP A 243 14.30 8.87 -14.05
CA TRP A 243 15.60 9.41 -14.46
C TRP A 243 16.22 8.63 -15.61
N ALA A 244 16.08 7.30 -15.63
CA ALA A 244 16.53 6.49 -16.76
C ALA A 244 15.79 6.87 -18.06
N ALA A 245 14.47 7.05 -18.00
CA ALA A 245 13.66 7.49 -19.14
C ALA A 245 13.99 8.92 -19.60
N ASP A 246 14.25 9.84 -18.67
CA ASP A 246 14.75 11.19 -18.94
C ASP A 246 16.23 11.21 -19.36
N LYS A 247 16.87 10.04 -19.51
CA LYS A 247 18.27 9.85 -19.93
C LYS A 247 19.30 10.53 -19.02
N VAL A 248 19.01 10.64 -17.73
CA VAL A 248 19.98 11.07 -16.72
C VAL A 248 21.11 10.03 -16.66
N PRO A 249 22.39 10.43 -16.77
CA PRO A 249 23.50 9.49 -16.67
C PRO A 249 23.46 8.71 -15.36
N ALA A 250 23.70 7.39 -15.40
CA ALA A 250 23.55 6.52 -14.22
C ALA A 250 24.36 7.00 -13.00
N ARG A 251 25.59 7.48 -13.22
CA ARG A 251 26.42 8.04 -12.14
C ARG A 251 25.78 9.27 -11.50
N GLU A 252 25.27 10.18 -12.32
CA GLU A 252 24.61 11.40 -11.85
C GLU A 252 23.30 11.06 -11.12
N GLY A 253 22.50 10.14 -11.66
CA GLY A 253 21.31 9.62 -10.98
C GLY A 253 21.65 8.99 -9.62
N GLY A 254 22.75 8.25 -9.53
CA GLY A 254 23.23 7.68 -8.27
C GLY A 254 23.65 8.72 -7.25
N ASP A 255 24.38 9.75 -7.67
CA ASP A 255 24.78 10.83 -6.79
C ASP A 255 23.56 11.62 -6.26
N ARG A 256 22.57 11.88 -7.14
CA ARG A 256 21.30 12.51 -6.75
C ARG A 256 20.48 11.64 -5.79
N LEU A 257 20.37 10.33 -6.06
CA LEU A 257 19.65 9.42 -5.18
C LEU A 257 20.33 9.31 -3.81
N ASN A 258 21.66 9.22 -3.78
CA ASN A 258 22.44 9.20 -2.54
C ASN A 258 22.18 10.42 -1.65
N ALA A 259 22.03 11.60 -2.25
CA ALA A 259 21.71 12.83 -1.53
C ALA A 259 20.25 12.86 -1.01
N LEU A 260 19.32 12.25 -1.75
CA LEU A 260 17.90 12.24 -1.43
C LEU A 260 17.49 11.14 -0.44
N LEU A 261 18.09 9.94 -0.56
CA LEU A 261 17.69 8.74 0.16
C LEU A 261 17.66 8.91 1.69
N PRO A 262 18.65 9.55 2.36
CA PRO A 262 18.57 9.77 3.80
C PRO A 262 17.35 10.60 4.25
N GLN A 263 16.85 11.48 3.38
CA GLN A 263 15.67 12.30 3.66
C GLN A 263 14.39 11.46 3.50
N LEU A 264 14.33 10.61 2.48
CA LEU A 264 13.22 9.69 2.27
C LEU A 264 13.14 8.63 3.37
N LEU A 265 14.27 8.06 3.80
CA LEU A 265 14.35 7.13 4.94
C LEU A 265 13.76 7.77 6.21
N ARG A 266 14.16 9.01 6.54
CA ARG A 266 13.60 9.75 7.67
C ARG A 266 12.12 10.07 7.49
N ALA A 267 11.70 10.45 6.29
CA ALA A 267 10.29 10.74 5.98
C ALA A 267 9.40 9.51 6.20
N CYS A 268 9.90 8.32 5.86
CA CYS A 268 9.18 7.06 6.03
C CYS A 268 9.43 6.38 7.39
N ALA A 269 10.29 6.94 8.25
CA ALA A 269 10.74 6.30 9.48
C ALA A 269 11.22 4.85 9.25
N VAL A 270 11.99 4.65 8.17
CA VAL A 270 12.63 3.38 7.82
C VAL A 270 14.13 3.54 8.05
N ASP A 271 14.73 2.62 8.81
CA ASP A 271 16.18 2.61 8.98
C ASP A 271 16.90 2.10 7.73
N ALA A 272 18.15 2.55 7.54
CA ALA A 272 18.92 2.24 6.34
C ALA A 272 19.17 0.73 6.16
N ASP A 273 19.41 0.00 7.25
CA ASP A 273 19.73 -1.43 7.18
C ASP A 273 18.51 -2.25 6.77
N THR A 274 17.34 -1.94 7.33
CA THR A 274 16.07 -2.56 6.94
C THR A 274 15.73 -2.27 5.50
N PHE A 275 15.88 -1.02 5.05
CA PHE A 275 15.69 -0.67 3.65
C PHE A 275 16.64 -1.45 2.74
N MET A 276 17.94 -1.47 3.03
CA MET A 276 18.93 -2.15 2.18
C MET A 276 18.68 -3.65 2.09
N ARG A 277 18.36 -4.32 3.20
CA ARG A 277 18.01 -5.75 3.19
C ARG A 277 16.80 -6.04 2.30
N ALA A 278 15.74 -5.24 2.43
CA ALA A 278 14.52 -5.41 1.63
C ALA A 278 14.76 -5.08 0.15
N PHE A 279 15.55 -4.03 -0.12
CA PHE A 279 15.90 -3.63 -1.48
C PHE A 279 16.74 -4.71 -2.19
N GLU A 280 17.73 -5.28 -1.51
CA GLU A 280 18.56 -6.38 -2.04
C GLU A 280 17.72 -7.64 -2.30
N ALA A 281 16.77 -7.95 -1.41
CA ALA A 281 15.85 -9.06 -1.62
C ALA A 281 14.95 -8.86 -2.85
N ALA A 282 14.46 -7.63 -3.08
CA ALA A 282 13.62 -7.29 -4.23
C ALA A 282 14.37 -7.27 -5.57
N GLY A 283 15.69 -6.99 -5.55
CA GLY A 283 16.52 -6.96 -6.77
C GLY A 283 17.22 -8.27 -7.12
N GLY A 284 17.06 -9.31 -6.30
CA GLY A 284 17.71 -10.62 -6.46
C GLY A 284 16.90 -11.68 -7.23
N GLU A 285 15.67 -11.34 -7.64
CA GLU A 285 14.83 -12.16 -8.53
C GLU A 285 15.01 -11.77 -10.00
#